data_AF-A0A1V5MPF4-F1
#
_entry.id   AF-A0A1V5MPF4-F1
#
_cell.length_a   1.000
_cell.length_b   1.000
_cell.length_c   1.000
_cell.angle_alpha   90.00
_cell.angle_beta   90.00
_cell.angle_gamma   90.00
#
_symmetry.space_group_name_H-M   'P 1'
#
loop_
_entity.id
_entity.type
_entity.pdbx_description
1 polymer ?
#
loop_
_entity_poly.entity_id
_entity_poly.type
_entity_poly.pdbx_seq_one_letter_code
_entity_poly.pdbx_strand_id
1 'polypeptide(L)'
;MDLGAYEKGVVDLIVAKMTLKAGRSRQAVADTFQANGTCQAAPADFTAAENILVRVGTFFETLAREDFRQSGSKPVYAYRRTTGLISSLKLDLSKHTFQMKSRKQDLTGLIAPLPVVLEIGDYCAYGLADDEGAEDVINGKKYVPMQYLYGYEDALRIEKISCKQGTEEGVVSLTLQGSLAAADLVNLSTQGVTLTWGAADIITSQLFTDKNNGKYQFSKKPSTDDPSTINVTIDYAKCTFKITAKKINLGWQASPVTFRMQFAGYDQTATVPID
;
A
#
# COMPACT_ATOMS: atom_id res chain seq x y z
N MET A 1 -25.95 -41.40 9.27
CA MET A 1 -26.45 -40.21 8.54
C MET A 1 -25.34 -39.78 7.63
N ASP A 2 -25.60 -39.86 6.34
CA ASP A 2 -24.73 -39.41 5.27
C ASP A 2 -24.86 -37.87 5.18
N LEU A 3 -23.82 -37.15 5.59
CA LEU A 3 -23.72 -35.69 5.44
C LEU A 3 -23.06 -35.40 4.09
N GLY A 4 -23.74 -35.79 3.02
CA GLY A 4 -23.36 -35.47 1.66
C GLY A 4 -23.68 -34.02 1.30
N ALA A 5 -22.68 -33.35 0.71
CA ALA A 5 -22.81 -32.28 -0.27
C ALA A 5 -23.38 -30.91 0.18
N TYR A 6 -22.58 -30.10 0.89
CA TYR A 6 -22.62 -28.63 0.74
C TYR A 6 -21.23 -27.99 0.87
N GLU A 7 -20.19 -28.61 0.31
CA GLU A 7 -19.03 -27.83 -0.15
C GLU A 7 -19.35 -27.37 -1.56
N LYS A 8 -20.21 -26.35 -1.69
CA LYS A 8 -20.25 -25.56 -2.93
C LYS A 8 -18.93 -24.80 -2.91
N GLY A 9 -17.89 -25.46 -3.43
CA GLY A 9 -16.50 -25.01 -3.36
C GLY A 9 -16.43 -23.54 -3.76
N VAL A 10 -15.75 -22.76 -2.93
CA VAL A 10 -15.44 -21.36 -3.25
C VAL A 10 -14.85 -21.36 -4.65
N VAL A 11 -15.58 -20.80 -5.61
CA VAL A 11 -15.12 -20.74 -6.99
C VAL A 11 -14.11 -19.61 -7.08
N ASP A 12 -12.97 -19.86 -7.71
CA ASP A 12 -11.87 -18.88 -7.76
C ASP A 12 -12.31 -17.59 -8.47
N LEU A 13 -12.21 -16.47 -7.76
CA LEU A 13 -12.18 -15.14 -8.35
C LEU A 13 -10.72 -14.81 -8.69
N ILE A 14 -10.38 -14.66 -9.96
CA ILE A 14 -9.01 -14.29 -10.33
C ILE A 14 -8.94 -12.78 -10.50
N VAL A 15 -8.20 -12.10 -9.63
CA VAL A 15 -7.92 -10.66 -9.76
C VAL A 15 -6.76 -10.47 -10.73
N ALA A 16 -7.06 -10.20 -11.99
CA ALA A 16 -6.01 -10.04 -13.01
C ALA A 16 -5.26 -8.71 -12.90
N LYS A 17 -5.90 -7.67 -12.37
CA LYS A 17 -5.28 -6.37 -12.11
C LYS A 17 -6.06 -5.60 -11.06
N MET A 18 -5.33 -4.98 -10.15
CA MET A 18 -5.86 -4.03 -9.19
C MET A 18 -5.06 -2.73 -9.22
N THR A 19 -5.73 -1.61 -8.96
CA THR A 19 -5.11 -0.30 -8.80
C THR A 19 -5.69 0.32 -7.55
N LEU A 20 -4.82 0.67 -6.61
CA LEU A 20 -5.13 1.34 -5.35
C LEU A 20 -4.49 2.72 -5.38
N LYS A 21 -5.27 3.75 -5.08
CA LYS A 21 -4.77 5.11 -4.98
C LYS A 21 -5.23 5.70 -3.66
N ALA A 22 -4.25 6.10 -2.86
CA ALA A 22 -4.53 6.93 -1.70
C ALA A 22 -4.90 8.35 -2.15
N GLY A 23 -5.75 9.01 -1.36
CA GLY A 23 -6.01 10.44 -1.47
C GLY A 23 -4.72 11.26 -1.39
N ARG A 24 -4.74 12.49 -1.92
CA ARG A 24 -3.58 13.40 -1.88
C ARG A 24 -3.18 13.79 -0.45
N SER A 25 -4.13 13.73 0.48
CA SER A 25 -3.93 13.90 1.92
C SER A 25 -4.82 12.91 2.67
N ARG A 26 -4.46 12.58 3.92
CA ARG A 26 -5.28 11.76 4.82
C ARG A 26 -6.38 12.55 5.55
N GLN A 27 -6.59 13.82 5.21
CA GLN A 27 -7.59 14.68 5.88
C GLN A 27 -9.03 14.45 5.38
N ALA A 28 -9.20 13.93 4.17
CA ALA A 28 -10.50 13.65 3.59
C ALA A 28 -10.50 12.27 2.93
N VAL A 29 -11.62 11.57 3.07
CA VAL A 29 -11.87 10.27 2.46
C VAL A 29 -11.88 10.43 0.94
N ALA A 30 -10.77 10.03 0.31
CA ALA A 30 -10.52 10.26 -1.12
C ALA A 30 -9.82 9.06 -1.78
N ASP A 31 -9.72 7.93 -1.10
CA ASP A 31 -9.08 6.74 -1.64
C ASP A 31 -9.95 6.16 -2.75
N THR A 32 -9.31 5.48 -3.69
CA THR A 32 -10.00 4.81 -4.79
C THR A 32 -9.32 3.48 -5.07
N PHE A 33 -10.12 2.50 -5.46
CA PHE A 33 -9.62 1.28 -6.04
C PHE A 33 -10.30 0.99 -7.38
N GLN A 34 -9.60 0.25 -8.22
CA GLN A 34 -10.14 -0.41 -9.39
C GLN A 34 -9.65 -1.85 -9.38
N ALA A 35 -10.54 -2.80 -9.61
CA ALA A 35 -10.17 -4.20 -9.77
C ALA A 35 -10.85 -4.77 -11.00
N ASN A 36 -10.13 -5.61 -11.73
CA ASN A 36 -10.67 -6.34 -12.87
C ASN A 36 -10.09 -7.76 -12.90
N GLY A 37 -10.89 -8.68 -13.39
CA GLY A 37 -10.55 -10.08 -13.30
C GLY A 37 -11.59 -10.98 -13.93
N THR A 38 -11.51 -12.26 -13.61
CA THR A 38 -12.47 -13.26 -14.05
C THR A 38 -13.36 -13.71 -12.89
N CYS A 39 -14.60 -14.06 -13.24
CA CYS A 39 -15.55 -14.69 -12.34
C CYS A 39 -16.38 -15.70 -13.14
N GLN A 40 -16.72 -16.83 -12.54
CA GLN A 40 -17.46 -17.91 -13.19
C GLN A 40 -18.97 -17.83 -12.98
N ALA A 41 -19.48 -16.65 -12.59
CA ALA A 41 -20.92 -16.43 -12.43
C ALA A 41 -21.65 -16.65 -13.77
N ALA A 42 -22.75 -17.38 -13.71
CA ALA A 42 -23.65 -17.63 -14.83
C ALA A 42 -24.75 -16.54 -14.88
N PRO A 43 -25.40 -16.34 -16.05
CA PRO A 43 -26.53 -15.42 -16.15
C PRO A 43 -27.67 -15.70 -15.15
N ALA A 44 -27.91 -16.97 -14.83
CA ALA A 44 -28.92 -17.38 -13.86
C ALA A 44 -28.63 -16.86 -12.44
N ASP A 45 -27.36 -16.84 -12.03
CA ASP A 45 -26.94 -16.30 -10.73
C ASP A 45 -27.33 -14.82 -10.61
N PHE A 46 -27.13 -14.05 -11.69
CA PHE A 46 -27.54 -12.65 -11.74
C PHE A 46 -29.06 -12.50 -11.74
N THR A 47 -29.81 -13.34 -12.46
CA THR A 47 -31.27 -13.27 -12.47
C THR A 47 -31.89 -13.61 -11.11
N ALA A 48 -31.31 -14.55 -10.38
CA ALA A 48 -31.76 -14.96 -9.05
C ALA A 48 -31.36 -13.96 -7.94
N ALA A 49 -30.35 -13.11 -8.18
CA ALA A 49 -29.87 -12.16 -7.20
C ALA A 49 -30.89 -11.06 -6.86
N GLU A 50 -31.07 -10.76 -5.58
CA GLU A 50 -31.66 -9.48 -5.17
C GLU A 50 -30.59 -8.38 -5.15
N ASN A 51 -29.41 -8.74 -4.66
CA ASN A 51 -28.27 -7.85 -4.50
C ASN A 51 -26.97 -8.50 -5.00
N ILE A 52 -26.02 -7.64 -5.36
CA ILE A 52 -24.65 -8.01 -5.68
C ILE A 52 -23.75 -7.43 -4.58
N LEU A 53 -23.06 -8.29 -3.83
CA LEU A 53 -22.08 -7.85 -2.83
C LEU A 53 -20.68 -7.79 -3.47
N VAL A 54 -19.97 -6.71 -3.18
CA VAL A 54 -18.54 -6.61 -3.47
C VAL A 54 -17.76 -6.32 -2.20
N ARG A 55 -16.59 -6.96 -2.06
CA ARG A 55 -15.65 -6.69 -0.97
C ARG A 55 -14.25 -6.51 -1.53
N VAL A 56 -13.50 -5.55 -0.99
CA VAL A 56 -12.06 -5.37 -1.20
C VAL A 56 -11.42 -5.06 0.15
N GLY A 57 -10.64 -5.99 0.70
CA GLY A 57 -10.08 -5.87 2.05
C GLY A 57 -11.17 -5.79 3.12
N THR A 58 -11.17 -4.70 3.88
CA THR A 58 -12.15 -4.39 4.92
C THR A 58 -13.40 -3.71 4.38
N PHE A 59 -13.34 -3.12 3.19
CA PHE A 59 -14.47 -2.45 2.55
C PHE A 59 -15.42 -3.47 1.93
N PHE A 60 -16.73 -3.27 2.12
CA PHE A 60 -17.77 -3.96 1.37
C PHE A 60 -18.95 -3.04 1.06
N GLU A 61 -19.66 -3.33 -0.04
CA GLU A 61 -20.91 -2.66 -0.40
C GLU A 61 -21.85 -3.65 -1.07
N THR A 62 -23.14 -3.47 -0.83
CA THR A 62 -24.23 -4.24 -1.44
C THR A 62 -24.93 -3.37 -2.47
N LEU A 63 -25.02 -3.85 -3.71
CA LEU A 63 -25.60 -3.14 -4.85
C LEU A 63 -26.90 -3.82 -5.27
N ALA A 64 -28.02 -3.10 -5.27
CA ALA A 64 -29.30 -3.67 -5.69
C ALA A 64 -29.24 -4.10 -7.17
N ARG A 65 -29.69 -5.32 -7.49
CA ARG A 65 -29.67 -5.84 -8.87
C ARG A 65 -30.42 -4.94 -9.84
N GLU A 66 -31.52 -4.34 -9.40
CA GLU A 66 -32.37 -3.46 -10.21
C GLU A 66 -31.65 -2.19 -10.71
N ASP A 67 -30.54 -1.80 -10.09
CA ASP A 67 -29.72 -0.67 -10.52
C ASP A 67 -28.81 -0.99 -11.70
N PHE A 68 -28.66 -2.26 -12.06
CA PHE A 68 -27.85 -2.68 -13.18
C PHE A 68 -28.65 -2.58 -14.48
N ARG A 69 -28.00 -2.07 -15.51
CA ARG A 69 -28.54 -2.04 -16.87
C ARG A 69 -27.87 -3.11 -17.71
N GLN A 70 -28.68 -3.93 -18.38
CA GLN A 70 -28.19 -4.89 -19.36
C GLN A 70 -27.83 -4.19 -20.66
N SER A 71 -26.70 -4.58 -21.27
CA SER A 71 -26.25 -4.05 -22.56
C SER A 71 -26.77 -4.89 -23.71
N GLY A 72 -27.88 -4.45 -24.32
CA GLY A 72 -28.55 -5.18 -25.40
C GLY A 72 -29.06 -6.54 -24.93
N SER A 73 -28.92 -7.57 -25.77
CA SER A 73 -29.37 -8.94 -25.48
C SER A 73 -28.33 -9.83 -24.81
N LYS A 74 -27.07 -9.38 -24.71
CA LYS A 74 -26.00 -10.18 -24.11
C LYS A 74 -26.09 -10.14 -22.58
N PRO A 75 -25.63 -11.18 -21.85
CA PRO A 75 -25.61 -11.18 -20.40
C PRO A 75 -24.46 -10.33 -19.86
N VAL A 76 -24.52 -9.03 -20.17
CA VAL A 76 -23.56 -8.01 -19.78
C VAL A 76 -24.32 -6.95 -19.00
N TYR A 77 -23.99 -6.81 -17.72
CA TYR A 77 -24.71 -5.97 -16.78
C TYR A 77 -23.76 -4.88 -16.27
N ALA A 78 -24.24 -3.64 -16.27
CA ALA A 78 -23.46 -2.49 -15.83
C ALA A 78 -24.23 -1.69 -14.78
N TYR A 79 -23.62 -1.57 -13.62
CA TYR A 79 -23.97 -0.61 -12.58
C TYR A 79 -23.08 0.62 -12.72
N ARG A 80 -23.69 1.81 -12.70
CA ARG A 80 -22.98 3.11 -12.69
C ARG A 80 -23.78 4.10 -11.87
N ARG A 81 -23.14 4.71 -10.86
CA ARG A 81 -23.75 5.79 -10.08
C ARG A 81 -22.80 6.96 -9.87
N THR A 82 -23.36 8.15 -9.72
CA THR A 82 -22.64 9.38 -9.31
C THR A 82 -22.61 9.55 -7.79
N THR A 83 -23.45 8.81 -7.06
CA THR A 83 -23.51 8.70 -5.60
C THR A 83 -23.15 7.29 -5.13
N GLY A 84 -22.72 7.14 -3.87
CA GLY A 84 -22.21 5.86 -3.34
C GLY A 84 -20.72 5.63 -3.56
N LEU A 85 -20.24 4.54 -2.96
CA LEU A 85 -18.83 4.21 -2.74
C LEU A 85 -18.25 3.43 -3.93
N ILE A 86 -18.98 2.45 -4.46
CA ILE A 86 -18.76 1.89 -5.80
C ILE A 86 -19.35 2.83 -6.85
N SER A 87 -18.48 3.34 -7.72
CA SER A 87 -18.87 4.20 -8.84
C SER A 87 -19.32 3.42 -10.07
N SER A 88 -18.75 2.23 -10.29
CA SER A 88 -19.17 1.33 -11.35
C SER A 88 -18.82 -0.12 -11.07
N LEU A 89 -19.71 -1.04 -11.43
CA LEU A 89 -19.43 -2.47 -11.55
C LEU A 89 -19.97 -2.96 -12.90
N LYS A 90 -19.11 -3.59 -13.69
CA LYS A 90 -19.50 -4.26 -14.93
C LYS A 90 -19.26 -5.76 -14.76
N LEU A 91 -20.30 -6.54 -15.05
CA LEU A 91 -20.28 -8.00 -15.11
C LEU A 91 -20.52 -8.39 -16.57
N ASP A 92 -19.54 -9.02 -17.20
CA ASP A 92 -19.68 -9.62 -18.52
C ASP A 92 -19.68 -11.14 -18.35
N LEU A 93 -20.88 -11.68 -18.11
CA LEU A 93 -21.07 -13.10 -17.81
C LEU A 93 -20.95 -13.97 -19.07
N SER A 94 -20.95 -13.35 -20.27
CA SER A 94 -20.62 -14.06 -21.51
C SER A 94 -19.14 -14.35 -21.65
N LYS A 95 -18.30 -13.52 -21.01
CA LYS A 95 -16.84 -13.64 -21.03
C LYS A 95 -16.26 -14.04 -19.68
N HIS A 96 -17.10 -14.26 -18.66
CA HIS A 96 -16.67 -14.56 -17.30
C HIS A 96 -15.71 -13.51 -16.74
N THR A 97 -16.03 -12.22 -16.91
CA THR A 97 -15.19 -11.12 -16.42
C THR A 97 -15.95 -10.09 -15.58
N PHE A 98 -15.24 -9.48 -14.64
CA PHE A 98 -15.72 -8.35 -13.87
C PHE A 98 -14.78 -7.15 -13.98
N GLN A 99 -15.34 -5.94 -13.84
CA GLN A 99 -14.59 -4.70 -13.68
C GLN A 99 -15.30 -3.81 -12.67
N MET A 100 -14.63 -3.46 -11.59
CA MET A 100 -15.15 -2.61 -10.52
C MET A 100 -14.29 -1.37 -10.32
N LYS A 101 -14.93 -0.26 -9.94
CA LYS A 101 -14.28 1.00 -9.59
C LYS A 101 -14.99 1.65 -8.42
N SER A 102 -14.24 2.01 -7.39
CA SER A 102 -14.74 2.81 -6.28
C SER A 102 -14.32 4.28 -6.39
N ARG A 103 -14.90 5.11 -5.53
CA ARG A 103 -14.51 6.50 -5.30
C ARG A 103 -14.69 6.86 -3.84
N LYS A 104 -13.91 7.83 -3.34
CA LYS A 104 -14.07 8.41 -1.99
C LYS A 104 -14.21 7.32 -0.91
N GLN A 105 -13.32 6.33 -0.95
CA GLN A 105 -13.22 5.28 0.05
C GLN A 105 -12.31 5.70 1.18
N ASP A 106 -12.58 5.14 2.35
CA ASP A 106 -11.60 5.02 3.41
C ASP A 106 -11.04 3.61 3.33
N LEU A 107 -9.78 3.52 2.94
CA LEU A 107 -9.05 2.25 2.87
C LEU A 107 -7.96 2.19 3.96
N THR A 108 -8.18 2.86 5.09
CA THR A 108 -7.27 2.77 6.25
C THR A 108 -7.15 1.32 6.73
N GLY A 109 -5.94 0.90 7.09
CA GLY A 109 -5.59 -0.46 7.51
C GLY A 109 -5.44 -1.46 6.37
N LEU A 110 -5.51 -1.02 5.10
CA LEU A 110 -5.43 -1.92 3.96
C LEU A 110 -3.98 -2.36 3.69
N ILE A 111 -3.73 -3.67 3.80
CA ILE A 111 -2.44 -4.33 3.55
C ILE A 111 -2.62 -5.50 2.58
N ALA A 112 -1.65 -5.72 1.70
CA ALA A 112 -1.63 -6.93 0.87
C ALA A 112 -1.19 -8.16 1.68
N PRO A 113 -1.60 -9.38 1.30
CA PRO A 113 -2.52 -9.71 0.20
C PRO A 113 -3.96 -9.28 0.47
N LEU A 114 -4.64 -8.77 -0.56
CA LEU A 114 -5.98 -8.20 -0.44
C LEU A 114 -7.09 -9.18 -0.83
N PRO A 115 -8.00 -9.52 0.08
CA PRO A 115 -9.16 -10.32 -0.27
C PRO A 115 -10.12 -9.52 -1.14
N VAL A 116 -10.55 -10.11 -2.24
CA VAL A 116 -11.60 -9.62 -3.12
C VAL A 116 -12.72 -10.64 -3.17
N VAL A 117 -13.95 -10.20 -2.88
CA VAL A 117 -15.13 -11.06 -2.89
C VAL A 117 -16.18 -10.49 -3.83
N LEU A 118 -16.83 -11.38 -4.56
CA LEU A 118 -17.98 -11.08 -5.40
C LEU A 118 -19.07 -12.11 -5.12
N GLU A 119 -20.23 -11.63 -4.66
CA GLU A 119 -21.42 -12.46 -4.47
C GLU A 119 -22.53 -11.99 -5.40
N ILE A 120 -23.10 -12.91 -6.17
CA ILE A 120 -24.16 -12.68 -7.15
C ILE A 120 -25.15 -13.83 -7.00
N GLY A 121 -26.28 -13.61 -6.33
CA GLY A 121 -27.25 -14.68 -6.07
C GLY A 121 -26.59 -15.85 -5.33
N ASP A 122 -26.63 -17.05 -5.91
CA ASP A 122 -26.03 -18.26 -5.33
C ASP A 122 -24.54 -18.46 -5.70
N TYR A 123 -23.95 -17.54 -6.46
CA TYR A 123 -22.53 -17.51 -6.79
C TYR A 123 -21.78 -16.69 -5.75
N CYS A 124 -20.82 -17.31 -5.06
CA CYS A 124 -19.88 -16.63 -4.16
C CYS A 124 -18.45 -17.01 -4.58
N ALA A 125 -17.62 -16.01 -4.81
CA ALA A 125 -16.24 -16.20 -5.22
C ALA A 125 -15.29 -15.28 -4.46
N TYR A 126 -14.10 -15.82 -4.21
CA TYR A 126 -13.05 -15.21 -3.42
C TYR A 126 -11.74 -15.25 -4.22
N GLY A 127 -10.96 -14.18 -4.10
CA GLY A 127 -9.64 -14.07 -4.69
C GLY A 127 -8.72 -13.24 -3.82
N LEU A 128 -7.42 -13.42 -4.02
CA LEU A 128 -6.39 -12.58 -3.42
C LEU A 128 -5.75 -11.69 -4.49
N ALA A 129 -5.38 -10.48 -4.10
CA ALA A 129 -4.54 -9.60 -4.90
C ALA A 129 -3.26 -9.30 -4.12
N ASP A 130 -2.13 -9.74 -4.66
CA ASP A 130 -0.80 -9.55 -4.10
C ASP A 130 -0.13 -8.29 -4.69
N ASP A 131 0.79 -7.69 -3.91
CA ASP A 131 1.64 -6.56 -4.33
C ASP A 131 3.14 -6.88 -4.30
N GLU A 132 3.48 -8.17 -4.16
CA GLU A 132 4.84 -8.70 -4.18
C GLU A 132 4.90 -10.04 -4.93
N GLY A 133 6.08 -10.37 -5.46
CA GLY A 133 6.35 -11.67 -6.08
C GLY A 133 5.84 -11.81 -7.53
N ALA A 134 5.72 -13.07 -7.97
CA ALA A 134 5.30 -13.41 -9.35
C ALA A 134 3.82 -13.10 -9.62
N GLU A 135 3.01 -13.07 -8.56
CA GLU A 135 1.55 -12.87 -8.60
C GLU A 135 1.15 -11.41 -8.31
N ASP A 136 2.11 -10.47 -8.37
CA ASP A 136 1.84 -9.04 -8.17
C ASP A 136 0.88 -8.51 -9.26
N VAL A 137 -0.33 -8.19 -8.81
CA VAL A 137 -1.40 -7.64 -9.64
C VAL A 137 -1.78 -6.22 -9.20
N ILE A 138 -1.24 -5.72 -8.10
CA ILE A 138 -1.56 -4.41 -7.52
C ILE A 138 -0.63 -3.33 -8.08
N ASN A 139 -1.22 -2.24 -8.58
CA ASN A 139 -0.52 -1.02 -9.02
C ASN A 139 0.59 -1.22 -10.07
N GLY A 140 0.67 -2.39 -10.71
CA GLY A 140 1.64 -2.70 -11.75
C GLY A 140 3.07 -2.76 -11.23
N LYS A 141 3.33 -3.67 -10.28
CA LYS A 141 4.64 -3.83 -9.62
C LYS A 141 4.99 -2.74 -8.63
N LYS A 142 3.97 -2.13 -8.03
CA LYS A 142 4.15 -1.14 -6.97
C LYS A 142 3.36 -1.61 -5.78
N TYR A 143 3.95 -1.41 -4.62
CA TYR A 143 3.30 -1.75 -3.39
C TYR A 143 1.96 -1.04 -3.17
N VAL A 144 1.17 -1.62 -2.26
CA VAL A 144 0.05 -0.93 -1.63
C VAL A 144 0.54 0.41 -1.04
N PRO A 145 -0.21 1.52 -1.25
CA PRO A 145 0.13 2.82 -0.69
C PRO A 145 0.31 2.78 0.83
N MET A 146 1.48 3.18 1.33
CA MET A 146 1.80 3.25 2.76
C MET A 146 0.85 4.19 3.52
N GLN A 147 0.23 5.13 2.81
CA GLN A 147 -0.82 6.02 3.30
C GLN A 147 -1.99 5.30 3.96
N TYR A 148 -2.27 4.04 3.62
CA TYR A 148 -3.34 3.28 4.25
C TYR A 148 -3.02 2.89 5.69
N LEU A 149 -1.74 2.83 6.08
CA LEU A 149 -1.32 2.55 7.46
C LEU A 149 -1.15 3.82 8.31
N TYR A 150 -1.28 5.00 7.70
CA TYR A 150 -1.09 6.27 8.39
C TYR A 150 -2.10 6.48 9.52
N GLY A 151 -1.62 6.64 10.75
CA GLY A 151 -2.46 6.75 11.94
C GLY A 151 -3.10 5.43 12.38
N TYR A 152 -2.66 4.30 11.80
CA TYR A 152 -3.20 2.97 12.08
C TYR A 152 -2.12 2.01 12.58
N GLU A 153 -0.98 1.92 11.89
CA GLU A 153 0.10 1.00 12.22
C GLU A 153 1.47 1.59 11.86
N ASP A 154 2.47 1.27 12.66
CA ASP A 154 3.86 1.61 12.36
C ASP A 154 4.42 0.70 11.27
N ALA A 155 4.92 1.29 10.19
CA ALA A 155 5.51 0.53 9.09
C ALA A 155 6.64 1.31 8.42
N LEU A 156 7.66 0.58 7.96
CA LEU A 156 8.81 1.11 7.24
C LEU A 156 9.12 0.26 6.02
N ARG A 157 9.33 0.90 4.87
CA ARG A 157 9.72 0.21 3.63
C ARG A 157 10.81 0.98 2.90
N ILE A 158 11.87 0.28 2.48
CA ILE A 158 12.86 0.83 1.54
C ILE A 158 12.41 0.55 0.11
N GLU A 159 12.40 1.59 -0.72
CA GLU A 159 12.00 1.48 -2.14
C GLU A 159 13.18 1.75 -3.08
N LYS A 160 14.16 2.52 -2.63
CA LYS A 160 15.37 2.79 -3.40
C LYS A 160 16.58 2.96 -2.49
N ILE A 161 17.64 2.27 -2.85
CA ILE A 161 18.97 2.43 -2.27
C ILE A 161 19.97 2.86 -3.34
N SER A 162 20.94 3.69 -2.94
CA SER A 162 22.22 3.83 -3.62
C SER A 162 23.31 3.94 -2.56
N CYS A 163 24.18 2.94 -2.53
CA CYS A 163 25.37 2.90 -1.69
C CYS A 163 26.61 3.05 -2.58
N LYS A 164 27.60 3.84 -2.15
CA LYS A 164 28.91 3.86 -2.79
C LYS A 164 29.98 3.59 -1.75
N GLN A 165 30.78 2.55 -2.02
CA GLN A 165 31.97 2.24 -1.27
C GLN A 165 33.05 3.29 -1.55
N GLY A 166 33.80 3.65 -0.51
CA GLY A 166 35.00 4.46 -0.61
C GLY A 166 36.23 3.61 -0.88
N THR A 167 37.39 4.25 -0.87
CA THR A 167 38.69 3.60 -1.07
C THR A 167 39.15 2.73 0.12
N GLU A 168 38.55 2.90 1.31
CA GLU A 168 38.95 2.22 2.57
C GLU A 168 37.85 1.31 3.15
N GLU A 169 37.19 0.48 2.34
CA GLU A 169 36.15 -0.47 2.81
C GLU A 169 34.99 0.14 3.64
N GLY A 170 34.67 1.42 3.42
CA GLY A 170 33.57 2.13 4.09
C GLY A 170 32.53 2.69 3.11
N VAL A 171 31.31 2.92 3.58
CA VAL A 171 30.26 3.64 2.83
C VAL A 171 30.56 5.14 2.88
N VAL A 172 30.89 5.71 1.72
CA VAL A 172 31.14 7.16 1.58
C VAL A 172 29.92 7.92 1.06
N SER A 173 28.92 7.23 0.52
CA SER A 173 27.66 7.84 0.12
C SER A 173 26.53 6.84 0.28
N LEU A 174 25.48 7.25 0.99
CA LEU A 174 24.25 6.50 1.17
C LEU A 174 23.08 7.38 0.76
N THR A 175 22.23 6.87 -0.13
CA THR A 175 20.91 7.43 -0.40
C THR A 175 19.87 6.35 -0.18
N LEU A 176 18.93 6.62 0.73
CA LEU A 176 17.76 5.79 0.97
C LEU A 176 16.51 6.59 0.66
N GLN A 177 15.57 5.99 -0.05
CA GLN A 177 14.23 6.52 -0.26
C GLN A 177 13.23 5.40 -0.02
N GLY A 178 12.12 5.75 0.58
CA GLY A 178 11.11 4.79 0.91
C GLY A 178 9.89 5.44 1.53
N SER A 179 9.08 4.57 2.11
CA SER A 179 7.81 4.95 2.71
C SER A 179 7.79 4.61 4.19
N LEU A 180 7.07 5.41 4.97
CA LEU A 180 6.76 5.11 6.37
C LEU A 180 5.32 5.47 6.71
N ALA A 181 4.72 4.72 7.63
CA ALA A 181 3.49 5.09 8.32
C ALA A 181 3.76 5.03 9.81
N ALA A 182 3.25 6.00 10.57
CA ALA A 182 3.28 5.96 12.03
C ALA A 182 1.84 5.85 12.53
N ALA A 183 1.60 4.95 13.49
CA ALA A 183 0.33 4.84 14.21
C ALA A 183 0.08 6.11 15.03
N ASP A 184 1.12 6.62 15.70
CA ASP A 184 1.07 7.84 16.49
C ASP A 184 1.87 8.97 15.83
N LEU A 185 1.16 10.05 15.49
CA LEU A 185 1.78 11.23 14.89
C LEU A 185 2.46 12.07 15.96
N VAL A 186 3.79 12.06 15.95
CA VAL A 186 4.60 12.89 16.84
C VAL A 186 5.28 14.03 16.11
N ASN A 187 5.46 15.14 16.82
CA ASN A 187 6.17 16.29 16.28
C ASN A 187 7.69 16.06 16.33
N LEU A 188 8.32 15.83 15.17
CA LEU A 188 9.76 15.57 15.06
C LEU A 188 10.65 16.80 15.36
N SER A 189 10.05 17.98 15.56
CA SER A 189 10.77 19.15 16.08
C SER A 189 10.96 19.12 17.60
N THR A 190 10.23 18.25 18.31
CA THR A 190 10.35 18.07 19.76
C THR A 190 10.71 16.64 20.16
N GLN A 191 10.56 15.68 19.24
CA GLN A 191 10.95 14.28 19.43
C GLN A 191 12.20 13.95 18.58
N GLY A 192 13.25 13.48 19.24
CA GLY A 192 14.50 13.12 18.59
C GLY A 192 14.35 11.91 17.66
N VAL A 193 14.94 12.00 16.47
CA VAL A 193 15.00 10.92 15.49
C VAL A 193 16.38 10.27 15.52
N THR A 194 16.40 8.95 15.59
CA THR A 194 17.61 8.12 15.44
C THR A 194 17.48 7.28 14.18
N LEU A 195 18.52 7.29 13.35
CA LEU A 195 18.59 6.49 12.12
C LEU A 195 19.86 5.66 12.17
N THR A 196 19.76 4.36 11.90
CA THR A 196 20.91 3.45 11.93
C THR A 196 21.02 2.63 10.64
N TRP A 197 22.27 2.27 10.31
CA TRP A 197 22.66 1.44 9.19
C TRP A 197 23.47 0.26 9.72
N GLY A 198 22.81 -0.89 9.88
CA GLY A 198 23.27 -1.99 10.71
C GLY A 198 23.54 -1.53 12.14
N ALA A 199 24.76 -1.74 12.63
CA ALA A 199 25.16 -1.34 13.97
C ALA A 199 25.60 0.14 14.10
N ALA A 200 25.68 0.89 12.99
CA ALA A 200 26.22 2.24 12.98
C ALA A 200 25.13 3.30 12.92
N ASP A 201 25.27 4.36 13.71
CA ASP A 201 24.36 5.51 13.70
C ASP A 201 24.64 6.42 12.49
N ILE A 202 23.60 6.77 11.75
CA ILE A 202 23.63 7.86 10.77
C ILE A 202 23.43 9.19 11.52
N ILE A 203 22.40 9.22 12.38
CA ILE A 203 22.11 10.32 13.31
C ILE A 203 21.53 9.74 14.60
N THR A 204 21.79 10.39 15.72
CA THR A 204 21.32 9.98 17.04
C THR A 204 20.52 11.10 17.67
N SER A 205 19.26 10.82 18.01
CA SER A 205 18.33 11.70 18.74
C SER A 205 18.30 13.15 18.22
N GLN A 206 18.30 13.35 16.90
CA GLN A 206 18.31 14.68 16.29
C GLN A 206 16.89 15.22 16.11
N LEU A 207 16.70 16.50 16.42
CA LEU A 207 15.45 17.22 16.16
C LEU A 207 15.41 17.71 14.71
N PHE A 208 14.23 17.63 14.11
CA PHE A 208 14.02 18.05 12.73
C PHE A 208 13.31 19.41 12.70
N THR A 209 13.62 20.22 11.69
CA THR A 209 12.86 21.45 11.44
C THR A 209 11.53 21.11 10.79
N ASP A 210 10.42 21.58 11.36
CA ASP A 210 9.12 21.55 10.71
C ASP A 210 9.12 22.51 9.51
N LYS A 211 8.77 22.00 8.33
CA LYS A 211 8.64 22.72 7.05
C LYS A 211 7.17 22.91 6.65
N ASN A 212 6.26 22.77 7.61
CA ASN A 212 4.81 22.79 7.52
C ASN A 212 4.19 21.51 6.94
N ASN A 213 2.91 21.28 7.24
CA ASN A 213 2.09 20.16 6.74
C ASN A 213 2.66 18.76 7.04
N GLY A 214 3.25 18.57 8.22
CA GLY A 214 3.83 17.28 8.62
C GLY A 214 5.07 16.90 7.81
N LYS A 215 5.73 17.89 7.18
CA LYS A 215 7.00 17.70 6.50
C LYS A 215 8.14 18.18 7.40
N TYR A 216 9.05 17.27 7.71
CA TYR A 216 10.20 17.51 8.58
C TYR A 216 11.49 17.39 7.80
N GLN A 217 12.48 18.22 8.17
CA GLN A 217 13.80 18.20 7.55
C GLN A 217 14.91 18.33 8.59
N PHE A 218 15.92 17.47 8.45
CA PHE A 218 17.21 17.61 9.13
C PHE A 218 18.32 17.78 8.10
N SER A 219 19.26 18.68 8.39
CA SER A 219 20.42 18.94 7.55
C SER A 219 21.66 19.17 8.41
N LYS A 220 22.62 18.25 8.33
CA LYS A 220 23.98 18.40 8.88
C LYS A 220 24.89 18.91 7.79
N LYS A 221 25.53 20.05 8.03
CA LYS A 221 26.59 20.60 7.19
C LYS A 221 27.94 20.02 7.65
N PRO A 222 28.92 19.88 6.74
CA PRO A 222 30.25 19.46 7.12
C PRO A 222 30.90 20.52 8.02
N SER A 223 31.75 20.06 8.94
CA SER A 223 32.62 20.88 9.77
C SER A 223 34.08 20.49 9.55
N THR A 224 35.01 21.19 10.22
CA THR A 224 36.45 20.88 10.17
C THR A 224 36.73 19.48 10.70
N ASP A 225 36.05 19.07 11.77
CA ASP A 225 36.28 17.79 12.45
C ASP A 225 35.43 16.65 11.87
N ASP A 226 34.38 16.98 11.12
CA ASP A 226 33.48 15.99 10.54
C ASP A 226 33.06 16.41 9.11
N PRO A 227 33.63 15.77 8.07
CA PRO A 227 33.33 16.11 6.68
C PRO A 227 31.97 15.60 6.20
N SER A 228 31.19 14.93 7.06
CA SER A 228 29.90 14.36 6.68
C SER A 228 28.88 15.43 6.31
N THR A 229 28.06 15.11 5.32
CA THR A 229 26.88 15.88 4.98
C THR A 229 25.68 14.96 5.02
N ILE A 230 24.67 15.29 5.82
CA ILE A 230 23.47 14.46 5.98
C ILE A 230 22.25 15.32 5.75
N ASN A 231 21.35 14.86 4.89
CA ASN A 231 20.05 15.47 4.68
C ASN A 231 18.98 14.39 4.83
N VAL A 232 18.00 14.65 5.68
CA VAL A 232 16.86 13.77 5.90
C VAL A 232 15.60 14.59 5.70
N THR A 233 14.65 14.04 4.95
CA THR A 233 13.29 14.56 4.86
C THR A 233 12.29 13.46 5.18
N ILE A 234 11.33 13.77 6.03
CA ILE A 234 10.17 12.91 6.34
C ILE A 234 8.93 13.72 5.98
N ASP A 235 8.00 13.14 5.23
CA ASP A 235 6.74 13.75 4.83
C ASP A 235 5.61 12.81 5.24
N TYR A 236 4.95 13.12 6.36
CA TYR A 236 3.86 12.33 6.92
C TYR A 236 2.63 12.32 6.03
N ALA A 237 2.29 13.45 5.40
CA ALA A 237 1.13 13.52 4.50
C ALA A 237 1.29 12.61 3.28
N LYS A 238 2.53 12.44 2.80
CA LYS A 238 2.85 11.52 1.70
C LYS A 238 3.30 10.14 2.15
N CYS A 239 3.52 9.94 3.45
CA CYS A 239 4.07 8.70 4.02
C CYS A 239 5.42 8.32 3.39
N THR A 240 6.30 9.31 3.18
CA THR A 240 7.59 9.12 2.48
C THR A 240 8.76 9.68 3.27
N PHE A 241 9.93 9.10 3.05
CA PHE A 241 11.19 9.68 3.51
C PHE A 241 12.29 9.61 2.45
N LYS A 242 13.30 10.45 2.65
CA LYS A 242 14.55 10.41 1.91
C LYS A 242 15.71 10.76 2.84
N ILE A 243 16.75 9.95 2.78
CA ILE A 243 18.02 10.16 3.46
C ILE A 243 19.09 10.29 2.38
N THR A 244 19.95 11.29 2.49
CA THR A 244 21.14 11.45 1.66
C THR A 244 22.29 11.83 2.56
N ALA A 245 23.25 10.92 2.66
CA ALA A 245 24.36 11.00 3.57
C ALA A 245 25.65 10.80 2.76
N LYS A 246 26.60 11.73 2.87
CA LYS A 246 27.88 11.73 2.14
C LYS A 246 29.04 11.89 3.13
N LYS A 247 30.17 11.26 2.83
CA LYS A 247 31.40 11.24 3.66
C LYS A 247 31.11 10.82 5.11
N ILE A 248 30.24 9.83 5.30
CA ILE A 248 29.68 9.43 6.61
C ILE A 248 30.46 8.35 7.36
N ASN A 249 31.54 7.84 6.75
CA ASN A 249 32.41 6.79 7.32
C ASN A 249 31.64 5.68 8.06
N LEU A 250 30.61 5.10 7.44
CA LEU A 250 29.98 3.90 7.97
C LEU A 250 30.80 2.69 7.49
N GLY A 251 31.06 1.72 8.36
CA GLY A 251 31.69 0.47 7.94
C GLY A 251 30.86 -0.21 6.83
N TRP A 252 31.53 -0.76 5.83
CA TRP A 252 30.85 -1.62 4.86
C TRP A 252 30.29 -2.85 5.57
N GLN A 253 29.08 -3.27 5.19
CA GLN A 253 28.42 -4.43 5.76
C GLN A 253 28.00 -5.35 4.63
N ALA A 254 28.19 -6.65 4.82
CA ALA A 254 27.72 -7.66 3.89
C ALA A 254 26.19 -7.60 3.78
N SER A 255 25.68 -7.77 2.56
CA SER A 255 24.24 -7.81 2.30
C SER A 255 23.58 -9.05 2.92
N PRO A 256 22.38 -8.94 3.50
CA PRO A 256 21.57 -7.72 3.63
C PRO A 256 21.91 -6.88 4.87
N VAL A 257 21.66 -5.57 4.80
CA VAL A 257 21.84 -4.63 5.91
C VAL A 257 20.51 -4.20 6.50
N THR A 258 20.42 -4.12 7.83
CA THR A 258 19.23 -3.59 8.52
C THR A 258 19.29 -2.08 8.60
N PHE A 259 18.31 -1.39 8.03
CA PHE A 259 18.07 0.02 8.30
C PHE A 259 17.00 0.15 9.40
N ARG A 260 17.22 1.00 10.40
CA ARG A 260 16.23 1.27 11.45
C ARG A 260 15.98 2.77 11.58
N MET A 261 14.72 3.12 11.79
CA MET A 261 14.25 4.47 12.08
C MET A 261 13.48 4.45 13.38
N GLN A 262 13.88 5.32 14.32
CA GLN A 262 13.29 5.40 15.64
C GLN A 262 12.98 6.85 16.01
N PHE A 263 11.79 7.09 16.56
CA PHE A 263 11.41 8.35 17.20
C PHE A 263 10.20 8.12 18.13
N ALA A 264 10.19 8.71 19.33
CA ALA A 264 9.13 8.49 20.31
C ALA A 264 8.80 6.98 20.49
N GLY A 265 7.55 6.56 20.22
CA GLY A 265 7.12 5.15 20.25
C GLY A 265 7.35 4.38 18.95
N TYR A 266 7.68 5.07 17.84
CA TYR A 266 7.95 4.44 16.55
C TYR A 266 9.35 3.83 16.55
N ASP A 267 9.43 2.54 16.24
CA ASP A 267 10.68 1.80 16.15
C ASP A 267 10.59 0.69 15.09
N GLN A 268 10.99 1.03 13.86
CA GLN A 268 10.82 0.13 12.72
C GLN A 268 12.14 -0.14 12.02
N THR A 269 12.26 -1.37 11.52
CA THR A 269 13.42 -1.85 10.77
C THR A 269 13.01 -2.31 9.38
N ALA A 270 13.89 -2.13 8.40
CA ALA A 270 13.74 -2.67 7.06
C ALA A 270 15.04 -3.34 6.61
N THR A 271 14.92 -4.51 5.99
CA THR A 271 16.04 -5.23 5.38
C THR A 271 16.37 -4.61 4.04
N VAL A 272 17.65 -4.29 3.84
CA VAL A 272 18.14 -3.62 2.63
C VAL A 272 19.12 -4.52 1.90
N PRO A 273 18.77 -5.03 0.71
CA PRO A 273 19.74 -5.71 -0.13
C PRO A 273 20.76 -4.68 -0.64
N ILE A 274 22.04 -4.96 -0.46
CA ILE A 274 23.15 -4.24 -1.08
C ILE A 274 23.70 -5.14 -2.19
N ASP A 275 23.67 -4.65 -3.42
CA ASP A 275 24.35 -5.26 -4.58
C ASP A 275 25.80 -4.77 -4.69
#